data_AF-A0A0Q8WGH5-F1
#
_entry.id   AF-A0A0Q8WGH5-F1
#
_cell.length_a   1.000
_cell.length_b   1.000
_cell.length_c   1.000
_cell.angle_alpha   90.00
_cell.angle_beta   90.00
_cell.angle_gamma   90.00
#
_symmetry.space_group_name_H-M   'P 1'
#
loop_
_entity.id
_entity.type
_entity.pdbx_description
1 polymer ?
#
loop_
_entity_poly.entity_id
_entity_poly.type
_entity_poly.pdbx_seq_one_letter_code
_entity_poly.pdbx_strand_id
1 'polypeptide(L)'
;MTIAAIERPTIPPITEFPETFGGIPALHRGVLALIAANEDETGSPLAWLRLVSLVKAARLENLEPYTEFVAGSLVPSVVTVLNDLDNLGVIDTTRTGLTLSERSKAVRAAWNGEFTEMVERATKLV
;
A
#
# COMPACT_ATOMS: atom_id res chain seq x y z
N MET A 1 35.77 14.24 -6.32
CA MET A 1 34.75 13.19 -6.51
C MET A 1 33.60 13.49 -5.56
N THR A 2 32.50 14.02 -6.07
CA THR A 2 31.30 14.27 -5.28
C THR A 2 30.49 12.98 -5.33
N ILE A 3 30.32 12.30 -4.20
CA ILE A 3 29.37 11.20 -4.10
C ILE A 3 28.00 11.85 -4.31
N ALA A 4 27.36 11.60 -5.45
CA ALA A 4 25.97 11.97 -5.63
C ALA A 4 25.20 11.33 -4.48
N ALA A 5 24.61 12.15 -3.62
CA ALA A 5 23.67 11.65 -2.63
C ALA A 5 22.64 10.84 -3.41
N ILE A 6 22.51 9.56 -3.08
CA ILE A 6 21.41 8.75 -3.62
C ILE A 6 20.15 9.44 -3.09
N GLU A 7 19.50 10.23 -3.94
CA GLU A 7 18.24 10.87 -3.62
C GLU A 7 17.29 9.75 -3.22
N ARG A 8 16.93 9.72 -1.93
CA ARG A 8 15.92 8.79 -1.46
C ARG A 8 14.62 9.20 -2.16
N PRO A 9 13.88 8.25 -2.77
CA PRO A 9 12.57 8.58 -3.31
C PRO A 9 11.75 9.26 -2.21
N THR A 10 11.29 10.46 -2.50
CA THR A 10 10.47 11.24 -1.57
C THR A 10 9.05 10.72 -1.71
N ILE A 11 8.62 9.93 -0.74
CA ILE A 11 7.26 9.42 -0.68
C ILE A 11 6.38 10.57 -0.18
N PRO A 12 5.41 11.07 -0.98
CA PRO A 12 4.52 12.12 -0.52
C PRO A 12 3.72 11.61 0.69
N PRO A 13 3.70 12.33 1.82
CA PRO A 13 2.95 11.88 2.99
C PRO A 13 1.45 12.06 2.77
N ILE A 14 0.65 11.28 3.49
CA ILE A 14 -0.77 11.58 3.72
C ILE A 14 -0.90 12.30 5.06
N THR A 15 -1.66 13.40 5.08
CA THR A 15 -1.79 14.27 6.26
C THR A 15 -3.15 14.16 6.93
N GLU A 16 -4.13 13.56 6.26
CA GLU A 16 -5.49 13.39 6.76
C GLU A 16 -6.08 12.07 6.26
N PHE A 17 -7.10 11.57 6.97
CA PHE A 17 -7.80 10.36 6.56
C PHE A 17 -8.43 10.55 5.17
N PRO A 18 -8.21 9.63 4.22
CA PRO A 18 -8.66 9.81 2.86
C PRO A 18 -10.13 9.45 2.67
N GLU A 19 -10.98 10.48 2.61
CA GLU A 19 -12.40 10.31 2.26
C GLU A 19 -12.61 10.00 0.77
N THR A 20 -11.61 10.27 -0.08
CA THR A 20 -11.63 9.93 -1.52
C THR A 20 -10.36 9.23 -1.95
N PHE A 21 -10.45 8.33 -2.93
CA PHE A 21 -9.31 7.54 -3.37
C PHE A 21 -8.27 8.36 -4.15
N GLY A 22 -8.71 9.31 -4.97
CA GLY A 22 -7.82 10.15 -5.79
C GLY A 22 -6.91 11.08 -4.98
N GLY A 23 -7.22 11.33 -3.70
CA GLY A 23 -6.37 12.11 -2.80
C GLY A 23 -5.22 11.32 -2.17
N ILE A 24 -5.16 10.01 -2.38
CA ILE A 24 -4.16 9.13 -1.80
C ILE A 24 -2.94 9.04 -2.75
N PRO A 25 -1.71 9.25 -2.27
CA PRO A 25 -0.50 9.06 -3.07
C PRO A 25 -0.40 7.65 -3.65
N ALA A 26 0.23 7.53 -4.81
CA ALA A 26 0.24 6.30 -5.61
C ALA A 26 0.74 5.08 -4.81
N LEU A 27 1.90 5.17 -4.16
CA LEU A 27 2.45 4.08 -3.35
C LEU A 27 1.52 3.64 -2.20
N HIS A 28 0.87 4.58 -1.52
CA HIS A 28 -0.12 4.29 -0.47
C HIS A 28 -1.33 3.56 -1.03
N ARG A 29 -1.83 3.97 -2.21
CA ARG A 29 -2.92 3.28 -2.92
C ARG A 29 -2.55 1.83 -3.25
N GLY A 30 -1.34 1.60 -3.77
CA GLY A 30 -0.85 0.27 -4.09
C GLY A 30 -0.76 -0.64 -2.85
N VAL A 31 -0.18 -0.15 -1.75
CA VAL A 31 -0.09 -0.93 -0.51
C VAL A 31 -1.49 -1.22 0.06
N LEU A 32 -2.38 -0.23 0.05
CA LEU A 32 -3.77 -0.38 0.52
C LEU A 32 -4.53 -1.42 -0.30
N ALA A 33 -4.33 -1.44 -1.62
CA ALA A 33 -4.93 -2.43 -2.51
C ALA A 33 -4.43 -3.86 -2.26
N LEU A 34 -3.13 -4.05 -1.97
CA LEU A 34 -2.60 -5.38 -1.59
C LEU A 34 -3.18 -5.89 -0.27
N ILE A 35 -3.36 -5.01 0.72
CA ILE A 35 -3.98 -5.36 2.00
C ILE A 35 -5.43 -5.79 1.78
N ALA A 36 -6.19 -4.98 1.05
CA ALA A 36 -7.59 -5.27 0.72
C ALA A 36 -7.73 -6.58 -0.08
N ALA A 37 -6.92 -6.77 -1.13
CA ALA A 37 -6.93 -7.98 -1.94
C ALA A 37 -6.62 -9.24 -1.11
N ASN A 38 -5.64 -9.17 -0.21
CA ASN A 38 -5.34 -10.30 0.66
C ASN A 38 -6.49 -10.61 1.63
N GLU A 39 -7.09 -9.59 2.25
CA GLU A 39 -8.22 -9.78 3.15
C GLU A 39 -9.44 -10.36 2.41
N ASP A 40 -9.74 -9.87 1.20
CA ASP A 40 -10.85 -10.35 0.38
C ASP A 40 -10.66 -11.82 -0.06
N GLU A 41 -9.43 -12.20 -0.47
CA GLU A 41 -9.15 -13.56 -0.95
C GLU A 41 -8.97 -14.59 0.18
N THR A 42 -8.37 -14.19 1.29
CA THR A 42 -7.95 -15.13 2.34
C THR A 42 -8.76 -15.04 3.63
N GLY A 43 -9.57 -13.98 3.78
CA GLY A 43 -10.28 -13.66 5.03
C GLY A 43 -9.35 -13.39 6.20
N SER A 44 -8.05 -13.17 5.96
CA SER A 44 -7.01 -13.10 6.99
C SER A 44 -6.18 -11.82 6.86
N PRO A 45 -5.64 -11.27 7.97
CA PRO A 45 -4.72 -10.13 7.92
C PRO A 45 -3.47 -10.43 7.08
N LEU A 46 -2.98 -9.42 6.37
CA LEU A 46 -1.78 -9.54 5.53
C LEU A 46 -0.51 -9.47 6.38
N ALA A 47 0.24 -10.57 6.42
CA ALA A 47 1.52 -10.61 7.13
C ALA A 47 2.57 -9.69 6.48
N TRP A 48 3.39 -9.02 7.29
CA TRP A 48 4.44 -8.09 6.84
C TRP A 48 5.37 -8.66 5.74
N LEU A 49 5.91 -9.87 5.96
CA LEU A 49 6.82 -10.51 4.99
C LEU A 49 6.11 -10.84 3.67
N ARG A 50 4.81 -11.16 3.74
CA ARG A 50 3.99 -11.40 2.55
C ARG A 50 3.77 -10.10 1.79
N LEU A 51 3.44 -8.99 2.47
CA LEU A 51 3.32 -7.67 1.84
C LEU A 51 4.59 -7.31 1.06
N VAL A 52 5.77 -7.39 1.70
CA VAL A 52 7.04 -7.05 1.03
C VAL A 52 7.27 -7.93 -0.21
N SER A 53 6.92 -9.21 -0.13
CA SER A 53 7.03 -10.14 -1.25
C SER A 53 6.08 -9.78 -2.40
N LEU A 54 4.83 -9.41 -2.08
CA LEU A 54 3.83 -8.99 -3.06
C LEU A 54 4.23 -7.68 -3.76
N VAL A 55 4.70 -6.68 -3.02
CA VAL A 55 5.19 -5.42 -3.61
C VAL A 55 6.37 -5.70 -4.54
N LYS A 56 7.29 -6.59 -4.15
CA LYS A 56 8.42 -6.98 -4.99
C LYS A 56 7.94 -7.68 -6.27
N ALA A 57 6.98 -8.60 -6.18
CA ALA A 57 6.40 -9.29 -7.33
C ALA A 57 5.72 -8.30 -8.29
N ALA A 58 4.85 -7.45 -7.77
CA ALA A 58 4.14 -6.42 -8.55
C ALA A 58 5.12 -5.50 -9.30
N ARG A 59 6.20 -5.08 -8.64
CA ARG A 59 7.26 -4.28 -9.25
C ARG A 59 7.97 -5.03 -10.39
N LEU A 60 8.28 -6.32 -10.21
CA LEU A 60 8.93 -7.14 -11.25
C LEU A 60 8.03 -7.31 -12.48
N GLU A 61 6.72 -7.32 -12.28
CA GLU A 61 5.72 -7.34 -13.35
C GLU A 61 5.45 -5.96 -13.97
N ASN A 62 6.16 -4.91 -13.53
CA ASN A 62 5.98 -3.52 -13.95
C ASN A 62 4.53 -3.03 -13.76
N LEU A 63 3.90 -3.45 -12.66
CA LEU A 63 2.56 -2.98 -12.30
C LEU A 63 2.67 -1.61 -11.63
N GLU A 64 1.97 -0.61 -12.18
CA GLU A 64 1.79 0.67 -11.52
C GLU A 64 0.83 0.53 -10.31
N PRO A 65 1.09 1.20 -9.18
CA PRO A 65 2.19 2.16 -8.93
C PRO A 65 3.44 1.52 -8.29
N TYR A 66 3.57 0.20 -8.29
CA TYR A 66 4.63 -0.51 -7.56
C TYR A 66 6.03 -0.33 -8.18
N THR A 67 6.10 0.10 -9.44
CA THR A 67 7.32 0.48 -10.15
C THR A 67 8.06 1.64 -9.46
N GLU A 68 7.33 2.53 -8.78
CA GLU A 68 7.87 3.66 -8.02
C GLU A 68 8.65 3.21 -6.76
N PHE A 69 8.45 1.97 -6.29
CA PHE A 69 9.30 1.42 -5.23
C PHE A 69 10.72 1.17 -5.75
N VAL A 70 11.67 1.95 -5.25
CA VAL A 70 13.09 1.74 -5.59
C VAL A 70 13.62 0.48 -4.90
N ALA A 71 14.22 -0.43 -5.67
CA ALA A 71 14.64 -1.75 -5.16
C ALA A 71 15.56 -1.68 -3.93
N GLY A 72 16.50 -0.72 -3.91
CA GLY A 72 17.43 -0.50 -2.80
C GLY A 72 16.79 0.11 -1.54
N SER A 73 15.57 0.63 -1.64
CA SER A 73 14.84 1.25 -0.53
C SER A 73 13.43 0.69 -0.34
N LEU A 74 13.13 -0.47 -0.93
CA LEU A 74 11.80 -1.09 -0.89
C LEU A 74 11.25 -1.17 0.53
N VAL A 75 12.00 -1.82 1.44
CA VAL A 75 11.56 -2.02 2.82
C VAL A 75 11.34 -0.69 3.56
N PRO A 76 12.31 0.25 3.60
CA PRO A 76 12.07 1.57 4.18
C PRO A 76 10.86 2.32 3.60
N SER A 77 10.63 2.17 2.29
CA SER A 77 9.53 2.84 1.59
C SER A 77 8.18 2.27 2.01
N VAL A 78 8.05 0.94 2.05
CA VAL A 78 6.84 0.27 2.52
C VAL A 78 6.58 0.60 3.99
N VAL A 79 7.61 0.63 4.84
CA VAL A 79 7.47 1.05 6.25
C VAL A 79 6.93 2.48 6.36
N THR A 80 7.45 3.40 5.55
CA THR A 80 6.98 4.80 5.54
C THR A 80 5.50 4.87 5.18
N VAL A 81 5.10 4.17 4.12
CA VAL A 81 3.70 4.10 3.68
C VAL A 81 2.79 3.50 4.76
N LEU A 82 3.20 2.40 5.41
CA LEU A 82 2.42 1.78 6.47
C LEU A 82 2.27 2.68 7.69
N ASN A 83 3.34 3.35 8.12
CA ASN A 83 3.28 4.28 9.24
C ASN A 83 2.29 5.40 8.96
N ASP A 84 2.28 5.96 7.76
CA ASP A 84 1.34 7.01 7.39
C ASP A 84 -0.11 6.50 7.43
N LEU A 85 -0.36 5.30 6.89
CA LEU A 85 -1.70 4.68 6.87
C LEU A 85 -2.19 4.33 8.28
N ASP A 86 -1.32 3.81 9.14
CA ASP A 86 -1.62 3.43 10.53
C ASP A 86 -1.87 4.67 11.39
N ASN A 87 -1.03 5.70 11.28
CA ASN A 87 -1.18 6.97 12.02
C ASN A 87 -2.51 7.67 11.75
N LEU A 88 -3.06 7.50 10.54
CA LEU A 88 -4.35 8.07 10.15
C LEU A 88 -5.53 7.13 10.39
N GLY A 89 -5.29 5.92 10.90
CA GLY A 89 -6.32 4.91 11.14
C GLY A 89 -6.95 4.39 9.85
N VAL A 90 -6.19 4.36 8.74
CA VAL A 90 -6.61 3.78 7.47
C VAL A 90 -6.50 2.25 7.52
N ILE A 91 -5.49 1.75 8.21
CA ILE A 91 -5.27 0.33 8.46
C ILE A 91 -5.18 0.08 9.96
N ASP A 92 -5.44 -1.16 10.36
CA ASP A 92 -5.13 -1.63 11.71
C ASP A 92 -3.93 -2.58 11.65
N THR A 93 -2.90 -2.27 12.45
CA THR A 93 -1.74 -3.15 12.63
C THR A 93 -1.97 -4.07 13.82
N THR A 94 -2.17 -5.37 13.55
CA THR A 94 -2.40 -6.40 14.57
C THR A 94 -1.17 -7.29 14.77
N ARG A 95 -1.18 -8.14 15.80
CA ARG A 95 -0.13 -9.16 16.00
C ARG A 95 0.00 -10.12 14.81
N THR A 96 -1.10 -10.35 14.09
CA THR A 96 -1.19 -11.33 13.00
C THR A 96 -0.98 -10.73 11.63
N GLY A 97 -1.02 -9.40 11.49
CA GLY A 97 -0.81 -8.71 10.22
C GLY A 97 -1.58 -7.40 10.10
N LEU A 98 -1.70 -6.94 8.86
CA LEU A 98 -2.30 -5.67 8.44
C LEU A 98 -3.71 -5.94 7.90
N THR A 99 -4.69 -5.13 8.30
CA THR A 99 -6.08 -5.17 7.78
C THR A 99 -6.56 -3.76 7.53
N LEU A 100 -7.58 -3.59 6.68
CA LEU A 100 -8.27 -2.31 6.60
C LEU A 100 -8.96 -2.01 7.94
N SER A 101 -8.90 -0.76 8.38
CA SER A 101 -9.68 -0.35 9.54
C SER A 101 -11.18 -0.38 9.23
N GLU A 102 -12.02 -0.48 10.26
CA GLU A 102 -13.48 -0.42 10.09
C GLU A 102 -13.92 0.90 9.42
N ARG A 103 -13.22 2.00 9.69
CA ARG A 103 -13.47 3.29 9.02
C ARG A 103 -13.20 3.19 7.52
N SER A 104 -12.06 2.62 7.13
CA SER A 104 -11.70 2.39 5.73
C SER A 104 -12.67 1.45 5.03
N LYS A 105 -13.12 0.38 5.69
CA LYS A 105 -14.15 -0.52 5.15
C LYS A 105 -15.46 0.20 4.89
N ALA A 106 -15.86 1.14 5.76
CA ALA A 106 -17.08 1.93 5.57
C ALA A 106 -16.99 2.91 4.39
N VAL A 107 -15.82 3.56 4.19
CA VAL A 107 -15.62 4.50 3.08
C VAL A 107 -15.15 3.85 1.79
N ARG A 108 -14.76 2.56 1.83
CA ARG A 108 -14.33 1.78 0.66
C ARG A 108 -15.34 1.84 -0.49
N ALA A 109 -16.63 1.85 -0.19
CA ALA A 109 -17.68 2.01 -1.20
C ALA A 109 -17.63 3.36 -1.93
N ALA A 110 -17.19 4.43 -1.24
CA ALA A 110 -17.02 5.76 -1.80
C ALA A 110 -15.72 5.90 -2.61
N TRP A 111 -14.71 5.07 -2.34
CA TRP A 111 -13.45 5.03 -3.10
C TRP A 111 -13.60 4.55 -4.55
N ASN A 112 -14.77 4.02 -4.90
CA ASN A 112 -15.28 3.74 -6.26
C ASN A 112 -14.25 3.12 -7.24
N GLY A 113 -14.58 3.11 -8.54
CA GLY A 113 -14.04 2.16 -9.53
C GLY A 113 -12.52 2.02 -9.60
N GLU A 114 -11.75 3.10 -9.37
CA GLU A 114 -10.29 3.04 -9.44
C GLU A 114 -9.69 2.17 -8.31
N PHE A 115 -10.24 2.23 -7.10
CA PHE A 115 -9.79 1.36 -6.02
C PHE A 115 -10.15 -0.10 -6.29
N THR A 116 -11.39 -0.36 -6.74
CA THR A 116 -11.83 -1.71 -7.10
C THR A 116 -10.95 -2.33 -8.17
N GLU A 117 -10.67 -1.62 -9.26
CA GLU A 117 -9.77 -2.10 -10.31
C GLU A 117 -8.35 -2.37 -9.79
N MET A 118 -7.86 -1.55 -8.87
CA MET A 118 -6.54 -1.75 -8.27
C MET A 118 -6.52 -2.99 -7.36
N VAL A 119 -7.58 -3.22 -6.58
CA VAL A 119 -7.76 -4.44 -5.78
C VAL A 119 -7.81 -5.66 -6.69
N GLU A 120 -8.59 -5.64 -7.77
CA GLU A 120 -8.66 -6.76 -8.72
C GLU A 120 -7.31 -7.07 -9.38
N ARG A 121 -6.51 -6.05 -9.70
CA ARG A 121 -5.13 -6.25 -10.17
C ARG A 121 -4.26 -6.85 -9.07
N ALA A 122 -4.36 -6.38 -7.83
CA ALA A 122 -3.62 -6.88 -6.68
C ALA A 122 -3.98 -8.34 -6.35
N THR A 123 -5.25 -8.73 -6.47
CA THR A 123 -5.73 -10.09 -6.26
C THR A 123 -5.01 -11.13 -7.13
N LYS A 124 -4.59 -10.75 -8.35
CA LYS A 124 -3.84 -11.67 -9.23
C LYS A 124 -2.46 -12.06 -8.68
N LEU A 125 -1.96 -11.35 -7.67
CA LEU A 125 -0.67 -11.59 -7.02
C LEU A 125 -0.79 -12.35 -5.70
N VAL A 126 -1.98 -12.36 -5.09
CA VAL A 126 -2.26 -12.94 -3.76
C VAL A 126 -2.41 -14.44 -3.85
#